data_AF-A0A6H9YE84-F1
#
_entry.id   AF-A0A6H9YE84-F1
#
_cell.length_a   1.000
_cell.length_b   1.000
_cell.length_c   1.000
_cell.angle_alpha   90.00
_cell.angle_beta   90.00
_cell.angle_gamma   90.00
#
_symmetry.space_group_name_H-M   'P 1'
#
loop_
_entity.id
_entity.type
_entity.pdbx_description
1 polymer ?
#
loop_
_entity_poly.entity_id
_entity_poly.type
_entity_poly.pdbx_seq_one_letter_code
_entity_poly.pdbx_strand_id
1 'polypeptide(L)' 'METKTARLTVLLDPAKKKAFEALCARQDLTPSQVVRQMIRQYLDQHGVQWQPSGQGS' A
#
# COMPACT_ATOMS: atom_id res chain seq x y z
N MET A 1 -20.11 10.06 -2.43
CA MET A 1 -19.97 8.67 -1.93
C MET A 1 -18.67 8.59 -1.16
N GLU A 2 -18.76 8.30 0.13
CA GLU A 2 -17.62 8.31 1.05
C GLU A 2 -16.58 7.28 0.64
N THR A 3 -15.39 7.76 0.27
CA THR A 3 -14.21 6.93 0.06
C THR A 3 -13.89 6.24 1.39
N LYS A 4 -14.33 4.97 1.57
CA LYS A 4 -14.02 4.17 2.76
C LYS A 4 -12.53 3.84 2.79
N THR A 5 -11.71 4.81 3.19
CA THR A 5 -10.29 4.62 3.43
C THR A 5 -10.11 3.90 4.76
N ALA A 6 -9.75 2.61 4.71
CA ALA A 6 -9.32 1.86 5.87
C ALA A 6 -7.86 2.23 6.22
N ARG A 7 -7.57 2.41 7.52
CA ARG A 7 -6.21 2.65 8.01
C ARG A 7 -5.56 1.32 8.37
N LEU A 8 -4.48 0.97 7.69
CA LEU A 8 -3.64 -0.18 8.02
C LEU A 8 -2.46 0.30 8.89
N THR A 9 -2.36 -0.21 10.12
CA THR A 9 -1.20 0.04 11.00
C THR A 9 -0.33 -1.21 11.03
N VAL A 10 0.93 -1.07 10.64
CA VAL A 10 1.91 -2.17 10.63
C VAL A 10 3.09 -1.77 11.49
N LEU A 11 3.54 -2.68 12.36
CA LEU A 11 4.78 -2.49 13.10
C LEU A 11 5.94 -2.90 12.20
N LEU A 12 6.88 -1.99 11.99
CA LEU A 12 8.10 -2.22 11.22
C LEU A 12 9.30 -1.83 12.06
N ASP A 13 10.37 -2.59 11.94
CA ASP A 13 11.67 -2.25 12.52
C ASP A 13 12.14 -0.85 12.04
N PRO A 14 12.69 -0.01 12.93
CA PRO A 14 13.10 1.35 12.59
C PRO A 14 14.20 1.42 11.52
N ALA A 15 15.12 0.44 11.47
CA ALA A 15 16.17 0.40 10.45
C ALA A 15 15.57 0.06 9.08
N LYS A 16 14.64 -0.91 9.03
CA LYS A 16 13.90 -1.23 7.79
C LYS A 16 13.07 -0.04 7.31
N LYS A 17 12.39 0.67 8.22
CA LYS A 17 11.60 1.86 7.90
C LYS A 17 12.46 2.92 7.22
N LYS A 18 13.63 3.22 7.80
CA LYS A 18 14.56 4.22 7.26
C LYS A 18 15.09 3.82 5.88
N ALA A 19 15.44 2.55 5.69
CA ALA A 19 15.88 2.03 4.39
C ALA A 19 14.77 2.13 3.34
N PHE A 20 13.52 1.79 3.72
CA PHE A 20 12.36 1.88 2.85
C PHE A 20 12.03 3.32 2.47
N GLU A 21 12.03 4.25 3.44
CA GLU A 21 11.82 5.68 3.20
C GLU A 21 12.89 6.25 2.26
N ALA A 22 14.17 5.89 2.46
CA ALA A 22 15.26 6.31 1.57
C ALA A 22 15.11 5.74 0.15
N LEU A 23 14.68 4.49 0.02
CA LEU A 23 14.42 3.86 -1.28
C LEU A 23 13.24 4.52 -2.01
N CYS A 24 12.17 4.86 -1.28
CA CYS A 24 11.01 5.56 -1.82
C CYS A 24 11.41 6.98 -2.28
N ALA A 25 12.18 7.70 -1.46
CA ALA A 25 12.67 9.05 -1.79
C ALA A 25 13.55 9.08 -3.04
N ARG A 26 14.36 8.04 -3.28
CA ARG A 26 15.16 7.92 -4.51
C ARG A 26 14.33 7.75 -5.79
N GLN A 27 13.09 7.28 -5.66
CA GLN A 27 12.19 7.01 -6.77
C GLN A 27 11.09 8.07 -6.90
N ASP A 28 11.16 9.15 -6.10
CA ASP A 28 10.11 10.18 -6.03
C ASP A 28 8.73 9.60 -5.63
N LEU A 29 8.74 8.53 -4.84
CA LEU A 29 7.53 7.85 -4.37
C LEU A 29 7.37 8.06 -2.86
N THR A 30 6.12 8.07 -2.40
CA THR A 30 5.84 7.99 -0.95
C THR A 30 5.73 6.54 -0.51
N PRO A 31 6.14 6.20 0.72
CA PRO A 31 6.04 4.84 1.25
C PRO A 31 4.60 4.30 1.19
N SER A 32 3.60 5.15 1.39
CA SER A 32 2.19 4.76 1.27
C SER A 32 1.78 4.34 -0.14
N GLN A 33 2.33 4.96 -1.19
CA GLN A 33 2.06 4.57 -2.57
C GLN A 33 2.67 3.21 -2.89
N VAL A 34 3.91 2.99 -2.46
CA VAL A 34 4.60 1.71 -2.65
C VAL A 34 3.89 0.59 -1.89
N VAL A 35 3.49 0.81 -0.64
CA VAL A 35 2.73 -0.19 0.14
C VAL A 35 1.39 -0.53 -0.52
N ARG A 36 0.66 0.45 -1.07
CA ARG A 36 -0.58 0.19 -1.81
C ARG A 36 -0.35 -0.65 -3.07
N GLN A 37 0.68 -0.32 -3.85
CA GLN A 37 1.09 -1.11 -5.01
C GLN A 37 1.47 -2.54 -4.60
N MET A 38 2.29 -2.70 -3.55
CA MET A 38 2.68 -4.00 -3.03
C MET A 38 1.47 -4.84 -2.62
N ILE A 39 0.49 -4.26 -1.90
CA ILE A 39 -0.74 -4.97 -1.52
C ILE A 39 -1.49 -5.43 -2.77
N ARG A 40 -1.66 -4.56 -3.76
CA ARG A 40 -2.38 -4.90 -5.00
C ARG A 40 -1.68 -6.03 -5.76
N GLN A 41 -0.37 -5.94 -5.94
CA GLN A 41 0.41 -6.98 -6.61
C GLN A 41 0.38 -8.29 -5.83
N TYR A 42 0.45 -8.24 -4.51
CA TYR A 42 0.37 -9.44 -3.67
C TYR A 42 -0.99 -10.13 -3.81
N LEU A 43 -2.09 -9.38 -3.81
CA LEU A 43 -3.43 -9.94 -4.04
C LEU A 43 -3.55 -10.56 -5.44
N ASP A 44 -3.02 -9.89 -6.46
CA ASP A 44 -2.99 -10.38 -7.85
C ASP A 44 -2.20 -11.70 -7.97
N GLN A 45 -1.00 -11.75 -7.39
CA GLN A 45 -0.16 -12.95 -7.36
C GLN A 45 -0.82 -14.15 -6.66
N HIS A 46 -1.67 -13.88 -5.67
CA HIS A 46 -2.42 -14.91 -4.94
C HIS A 46 -3.81 -15.17 -5.52
N GLY A 47 -4.19 -14.53 -6.64
CA GLY A 47 -5.50 -14.71 -7.28
C GLY A 47 -6.68 -14.20 -6.45
N VAL A 48 -6.44 -13.31 -5.48
CA VAL A 48 -7.49 -12.78 -4.61
C VAL A 48 -8.20 -11.63 -5.32
N GLN A 49 -9.43 -11.88 -5.76
CA GLN A 49 -10.27 -10.82 -6.32
C GLN A 49 -10.79 -9.92 -5.20
N TRP A 50 -10.34 -8.67 -5.20
CA TRP A 50 -10.83 -7.63 -4.30
C TRP A 50 -11.61 -6.59 -5.11
N GLN A 51 -12.84 -6.30 -4.71
CA GLN A 51 -13.63 -5.21 -5.27
C GLN A 51 -13.41 -3.93 -4.45
N PRO A 52 -12.92 -2.83 -5.05
CA PRO A 52 -12.84 -1.56 -4.36
C PRO A 52 -14.25 -1.14 -3.96
N SER A 53 -14.47 -0.94 -2.66
CA SER A 53 -15.75 -0.58 -2.04
C SER A 53 -16.31 0.80 -2.46
N GLY A 54 -15.76 1.42 -3.50
CA GLY A 54 -16.17 2.71 -4.07
C GLY A 54 -16.38 2.72 -5.59
N GLN A 55 -16.31 1.58 -6.29
CA GLN A 55 -16.83 1.46 -7.66
C GLN A 55 -18.06 0.55 -7.64
N GLY A 56 -19.22 1.18 -7.51
CA GLY A 56 -20.51 0.49 -7.52
C GLY A 56 -21.65 1.50 -7.61
N SER A 57 -22.03 1.77 -8.86
CA SER A 57 -23.23 2.48 -9.37
C SER A 57 -23.36 3.96 -9.10
#